data_AF-A0A099S1X2-F1
#
_entry.id   AF-A0A099S1X2-F1
#
_cell.length_a   1.000
_cell.length_b   1.000
_cell.length_c   1.000
_cell.angle_alpha   90.00
_cell.angle_beta   90.00
_cell.angle_gamma   90.00
#
_symmetry.space_group_name_H-M   'P 1'
#
loop_
_entity.id
_entity.type
_entity.pdbx_description
1 polymer ?
#
loop_
_entity_poly.entity_id
_entity_poly.type
_entity_poly.pdbx_seq_one_letter_code
_entity_poly.pdbx_strand_id
1 'polypeptide(L)' 'MFITFPADEKVKARLDAVCKSLNITYEEWFETALLESEHDVLTTLLSSNSEDLTGWKWDANLCRFVRSSDDE' A
#
# COMPACT_ATOMS: atom_id res chain seq x y z
N MET A 1 0.58 15.76 4.74
CA MET A 1 1.26 14.67 5.48
C MET A 1 2.70 15.07 5.85
N PHE A 2 3.28 14.67 6.99
CA PHE A 2 4.70 14.92 7.33
C PHE A 2 5.53 13.64 7.18
N ILE A 3 6.33 13.55 6.12
CA ILE A 3 7.28 12.44 5.93
C ILE A 3 8.61 12.85 6.58
N THR A 4 8.96 12.20 7.69
CA THR A 4 10.25 12.38 8.34
C THR A 4 11.21 11.29 7.89
N PHE A 5 12.23 11.67 7.12
CA PHE A 5 13.32 10.75 6.79
C PHE A 5 14.25 10.67 8.00
N PRO A 6 14.60 9.46 8.48
CA PRO A 6 15.58 9.31 9.54
C PRO A 6 16.96 9.70 9.01
N ALA A 7 17.36 10.97 9.21
CA ALA A 7 18.70 11.58 9.10
C ALA A 7 19.63 11.25 7.91
N ASP A 8 19.27 10.36 6.99
CA ASP A 8 20.11 9.91 5.89
C ASP A 8 19.73 10.64 4.60
N GLU A 9 20.49 11.68 4.30
CA GLU A 9 20.33 12.48 3.07
C GLU A 9 20.38 11.63 1.80
N LYS A 10 21.07 10.48 1.82
CA LYS A 10 21.13 9.58 0.66
C LYS A 10 19.80 8.91 0.39
N VAL A 11 19.04 8.57 1.44
CA VAL A 11 17.71 7.96 1.30
C VAL A 11 16.74 8.97 0.70
N LYS A 12 16.78 10.21 1.20
CA LYS A 12 15.98 11.31 0.63
C LYS A 12 16.32 11.57 -0.85
N ALA A 13 17.60 11.63 -1.20
CA ALA A 13 18.03 11.86 -2.58
C ALA A 13 17.60 10.73 -3.54
N ARG A 14 17.64 9.48 -3.07
CA ARG A 14 17.13 8.33 -3.84
C ARG A 14 15.63 8.43 -4.06
N LEU A 15 14.87 8.75 -3.02
CA LEU A 15 13.43 8.89 -3.15
C LEU A 15 13.07 10.06 -4.08
N ASP A 16 13.76 11.19 -3.96
CA ASP A 16 13.57 12.34 -4.86
C ASP A 16 13.78 11.97 -6.32
N ALA A 17 14.82 11.18 -6.61
CA ALA A 17 15.09 10.67 -7.95
C ALA A 17 13.98 9.74 -8.46
N VAL A 18 13.45 8.86 -7.60
CA VAL A 18 12.33 7.96 -7.93
C VAL A 18 11.07 8.77 -8.23
N CYS A 19 10.67 9.67 -7.34
CA CYS A 19 9.49 10.52 -7.54
C CYS A 19 9.59 11.34 -8.82
N LYS A 20 10.76 11.94 -9.10
CA LYS A 20 11.02 12.66 -10.35
C LYS A 20 10.92 11.77 -11.58
N SER A 21 11.46 10.55 -11.53
CA SER A 21 11.45 9.61 -12.66
C SER A 21 10.03 9.14 -13.01
N LEU A 22 9.17 9.04 -12.01
CA LEU A 22 7.77 8.63 -12.14
C LEU A 22 6.82 9.82 -12.35
N ASN A 23 7.33 11.06 -12.26
CA ASN A 23 6.56 12.29 -12.29
C ASN A 23 5.41 12.32 -11.27
N ILE A 24 5.70 11.87 -10.04
CA ILE A 24 4.78 11.85 -8.91
C ILE A 24 5.33 12.69 -7.75
N THR A 25 4.43 13.11 -6.87
CA THR A 25 4.75 13.77 -5.62
C THR A 25 5.14 12.77 -4.54
N TYR A 26 5.77 13.26 -3.46
CA TYR A 26 6.04 12.43 -2.29
C TYR A 26 4.78 11.91 -1.60
N GLU A 27 3.67 12.67 -1.71
CA GLU A 27 2.38 12.28 -1.16
C GLU A 27 1.82 11.07 -1.93
N GLU A 28 1.77 11.16 -3.26
CA GLU A 28 1.35 10.05 -4.13
C GLU A 28 2.24 8.80 -3.95
N TRP A 29 3.55 8.99 -3.82
CA TRP A 29 4.46 7.87 -3.52
C TRP A 29 4.14 7.21 -2.18
N PHE A 30 3.89 8.01 -1.14
CA PHE A 30 3.59 7.48 0.18
C PHE A 30 2.24 6.78 0.22
N GLU A 31 1.21 7.35 -0.42
CA GLU A 31 -0.10 6.71 -0.53
C GLU A 31 0.01 5.37 -1.26
N THR A 32 0.77 5.31 -2.35
CA THR A 32 1.02 4.06 -3.09
C THR A 32 1.74 3.03 -2.20
N ALA A 33 2.80 3.44 -1.50
CA ALA A 33 3.55 2.56 -0.61
C ALA A 33 2.71 2.07 0.59
N LEU A 34 1.83 2.92 1.11
CA LEU A 34 0.90 2.56 2.18
C LEU A 34 -0.09 1.51 1.71
N LEU A 35 -0.68 1.70 0.52
CA LEU A 35 -1.62 0.77 -0.10
C LEU A 35 -0.97 -0.59 -0.40
N GLU A 36 0.24 -0.59 -0.98
CA GLU A 36 1.00 -1.82 -1.23
C GLU A 36 1.35 -2.54 0.09
N SER A 37 1.76 -1.80 1.12
CA SER A 37 2.05 -2.38 2.43
C SER A 37 0.81 -2.98 3.09
N GLU A 38 -0.35 -2.32 2.98
CA GLU A 38 -1.62 -2.83 3.49
C GLU A 38 -2.04 -4.10 2.74
N HIS A 39 -1.91 -4.09 1.40
CA HIS A 39 -2.16 -5.25 0.57
C HIS A 39 -1.30 -6.44 0.98
N ASP A 40 0.01 -6.25 1.15
CA ASP A 40 0.95 -7.33 1.50
C ASP A 40 0.69 -7.90 2.90
N VAL A 41 0.40 -7.04 3.88
CA VAL A 41 0.08 -7.46 5.25
C VAL A 41 -1.23 -8.26 5.27
N LEU A 42 -2.29 -7.74 4.65
CA LEU A 42 -3.58 -8.41 4.62
C LEU A 42 -3.55 -9.69 3.79
N THR A 43 -2.81 -9.72 2.68
CA THR A 43 -2.57 -10.95 1.91
C THR A 43 -1.88 -12.00 2.77
N THR A 44 -0.83 -11.63 3.50
CA THR A 44 -0.10 -12.55 4.37
C THR A 44 -1.01 -13.09 5.49
N LEU A 45 -1.81 -12.21 6.10
CA LEU A 45 -2.72 -12.55 7.18
C LEU A 45 -3.86 -13.49 6.72
N LEU A 46 -4.47 -13.18 5.57
CA LEU A 46 -5.51 -14.00 4.96
C LEU A 46 -4.97 -15.36 4.50
N SER A 47 -3.77 -15.39 3.92
CA SER A 47 -3.11 -16.64 3.48
C SER A 47 -2.78 -17.57 4.64
N SER A 48 -2.54 -17.02 5.83
CA SER A 48 -2.17 -17.77 7.04
C SER A 48 -3.38 -18.31 7.80
N ASN A 49 -4.57 -17.74 7.60
CA ASN A 49 -5.83 -18.12 8.26
C ASN A 49 -6.80 -18.70 7.23
N SER A 50 -6.59 -19.96 6.86
CA SER A 50 -7.30 -20.62 5.75
C SER A 50 -8.81 -20.85 5.96
N GLU A 51 -9.32 -20.68 7.18
CA GLU A 51 -10.71 -20.98 7.52
C GLU A 51 -11.70 -19.84 7.21
N ASP A 52 -11.23 -18.59 7.04
CA ASP A 52 -12.08 -17.39 6.81
C ASP A 52 -12.02 -16.86 5.35
N LEU A 53 -11.33 -17.57 4.46
CA LEU A 53 -10.92 -17.10 3.13
C LEU A 53 -12.04 -16.96 2.08
N THR A 54 -13.23 -17.52 2.30
CA THR A 54 -14.27 -17.53 1.25
C THR A 54 -14.94 -16.18 1.02
N GLY A 55 -14.63 -15.17 1.82
CA GLY A 55 -15.39 -13.93 1.87
C GLY A 55 -14.62 -12.65 1.62
N TRP A 56 -13.33 -12.62 1.32
CA TRP A 56 -12.58 -11.37 1.12
C TRP A 56 -11.96 -11.32 -0.27
N LYS A 57 -12.17 -10.22 -1.00
CA LYS A 57 -11.55 -9.95 -2.31
C LYS A 57 -10.82 -8.61 -2.28
N TRP A 58 -9.72 -8.49 -3.02
CA TRP A 58 -9.09 -7.19 -3.27
C TRP A 58 -9.92 -6.41 -4.28
N ASP A 59 -10.32 -5.19 -3.92
CA ASP A 59 -10.89 -4.23 -4.86
C ASP A 59 -9.80 -3.25 -5.32
N ALA A 60 -9.40 -3.37 -6.58
CA ALA A 60 -8.35 -2.55 -7.19
C ALA A 60 -8.78 -1.09 -7.44
N ASN A 61 -10.08 -0.79 -7.48
CA ASN A 61 -10.58 0.58 -7.62
C ASN A 61 -10.59 1.32 -6.28
N LEU A 62 -10.88 0.59 -5.20
CA LEU A 62 -10.91 1.13 -3.84
C LEU A 62 -9.59 0.94 -3.08
N CYS A 63 -8.63 0.24 -3.69
CA CYS A 63 -7.34 -0.15 -3.11
C CYS A 63 -7.47 -0.74 -1.70
N ARG A 64 -8.43 -1.63 -1.49
CA ARG A 64 -8.68 -2.28 -0.19
C ARG A 64 -9.30 -3.65 -0.34
N PHE A 65 -9.17 -4.48 0.69
CA PHE A 65 -9.95 -5.72 0.78
C PHE A 65 -11.40 -5.40 1.15
N VAL A 66 -12.34 -6.01 0.43
CA VAL A 66 -13.78 -5.91 0.67
C VAL A 66 -14.37 -7.29 0.85
N ARG A 67 -15.41 -7.38 1.68
CA ARG A 67 -16.08 -8.64 1.93
C ARG A 67 -17.02 -8.96 0.77
N SER A 68 -16.99 -10.17 0.24
CA SER A 68 -17.85 -10.64 -0.85
C SER A 68 -19.35 -10.61 -0.52
N SER A 69 -19.70 -10.52 0.77
CA SER A 69 -21.09 -10.33 1.24
C SER A 69 -21.55 -8.87 1.25
N ASP A 70 -20.66 -7.91 1.01
CA ASP A 70 -21.02 -6.48 0.95
C ASP A 70 -21.39 -6.03 -0.49
N ASP A 71 -21.44 -6.97 -1.44
CA ASP A 71 -21.91 -6.78 -2.83
C ASP A 71 -23.43 -7.08 -3.02
N GLU A 72 -24.20 -7.28 -1.94
CA GLU A 72 -25.67 -7.35 -1.98
C GLU A 72 -26.36 -6.02 -1.65
#